data_AF-A0A2N9GP62-F1
#
_entry.id   AF-A0A2N9GP62-F1
#
_cell.length_a   1.000
_cell.length_b   1.000
_cell.length_c   1.000
_cell.angle_alpha   90.00
_cell.angle_beta   90.00
_cell.angle_gamma   90.00
#
_symmetry.space_group_name_H-M   'P 1'
#
loop_
_entity.id
_entity.type
_entity.pdbx_description
1 polymer ?
#
loop_
_entity_poly.entity_id
_entity_poly.type
_entity_poly.pdbx_seq_one_letter_code
_entity_poly.pdbx_strand_id
1 'polypeptide(L)'
;MLLRSLKKLDVESGSCQKLIGLQDLHDCVDNLLLLPVAQALAKEQHEKWFNELLDGSLRLLDVCGIARDALSQTKECTHGLQSTLRRRQGCKMELSREVEKYFASRKVVKKAMQKALKGMQTKLNSKKNEDLAMVSMLKELEAVTLMVFESLLTFIAGPKLQSKSSSWFVVSKLVHPKRIACEGEEKDANEFEKVDAALQSLISHKTSKSDYSMHVQNVQNWMGQLESSIQDVEEVLECLSRRLVKTRVSFLNILNH
;
A
#
# COMPACT_ATOMS: atom_id res chain seq x y z
N MET A 1 16.20 -12.42 -12.71
CA MET A 1 15.06 -13.05 -11.99
C MET A 1 14.11 -11.98 -11.46
N LEU A 2 14.63 -10.98 -10.73
CA LEU A 2 13.93 -9.77 -10.26
C LEU A 2 13.11 -9.03 -11.34
N LEU A 3 13.68 -8.76 -12.51
CA LEU A 3 12.97 -8.14 -13.65
C LEU A 3 11.76 -8.95 -14.16
N ARG A 4 11.74 -10.27 -13.99
CA ARG A 4 10.57 -11.11 -14.32
C ARG A 4 9.51 -11.03 -13.22
N SER A 5 9.92 -10.95 -11.95
CA SER A 5 9.01 -10.70 -10.82
C SER A 5 8.36 -9.31 -10.92
N LEU A 6 9.14 -8.30 -11.34
CA LEU A 6 8.64 -6.95 -11.64
C LEU A 6 7.59 -6.94 -12.75
N LYS A 7 7.82 -7.66 -13.87
CA LYS A 7 6.80 -7.82 -14.92
C LYS A 7 5.53 -8.53 -14.45
N LYS A 8 5.63 -9.39 -13.42
CA LYS A 8 4.49 -10.09 -12.82
C LYS A 8 3.69 -9.21 -11.85
N LEU A 9 4.33 -8.18 -11.29
CA LEU A 9 3.72 -7.19 -10.40
C LEU A 9 3.00 -6.06 -11.17
N ASP A 10 3.33 -5.86 -12.46
CA ASP A 10 2.91 -4.70 -13.26
C ASP A 10 1.63 -4.93 -14.10
N VAL A 11 1.04 -6.12 -14.07
CA VAL A 11 -0.16 -6.46 -14.86
C VAL A 11 -1.32 -6.76 -13.92
N GLU A 12 -2.24 -5.79 -13.79
CA GLU A 12 -3.61 -5.94 -13.24
C GLU A 12 -3.79 -6.59 -11.85
N SER A 13 -2.72 -6.69 -11.05
CA SER A 13 -2.78 -7.37 -9.77
C SER A 13 -3.32 -6.45 -8.65
N GLY A 14 -4.30 -6.93 -7.89
CA GLY A 14 -4.80 -6.25 -6.69
C GLY A 14 -3.69 -6.00 -5.66
N SER A 15 -3.90 -5.06 -4.74
CA SER A 15 -2.91 -4.68 -3.72
C SER A 15 -2.37 -5.90 -2.94
N CYS A 16 -3.21 -6.90 -2.69
CA CYS A 16 -2.83 -8.16 -2.04
C CYS A 16 -1.80 -8.95 -2.86
N GLN A 17 -2.05 -9.20 -4.15
CA GLN A 17 -1.15 -9.96 -5.02
C GLN A 17 0.23 -9.29 -5.13
N LYS A 18 0.27 -7.95 -5.15
CA LYS A 18 1.53 -7.22 -5.13
C LYS A 18 2.31 -7.43 -3.84
N LEU A 19 1.62 -7.40 -2.70
CA LEU A 19 2.22 -7.69 -1.40
C LEU A 19 2.67 -9.15 -1.27
N ILE A 20 1.93 -10.12 -1.83
CA ILE A 20 2.33 -11.54 -1.88
C ILE A 20 3.60 -11.72 -2.73
N GLY A 21 3.65 -11.11 -3.92
CA GLY A 21 4.86 -11.18 -4.75
C GLY A 21 6.08 -10.54 -4.08
N LEU A 22 5.87 -9.47 -3.31
CA LEU A 22 6.91 -8.83 -2.51
C LEU A 22 7.39 -9.74 -1.37
N GLN A 23 6.46 -10.40 -0.69
CA GLN A 23 6.75 -11.38 0.34
C GLN A 23 7.71 -12.47 -0.17
N ASP A 24 7.40 -13.11 -1.30
CA ASP A 24 8.24 -14.17 -1.90
C ASP A 24 9.65 -13.66 -2.20
N LEU A 25 9.75 -12.39 -2.60
CA LEU A 25 11.03 -11.78 -2.91
C LEU A 25 11.89 -11.54 -1.65
N HIS A 26 11.28 -11.09 -0.56
CA HIS A 26 11.97 -10.96 0.73
C HIS A 26 12.45 -12.32 1.24
N ASP A 27 11.68 -13.40 1.06
CA ASP A 27 12.13 -14.75 1.43
C ASP A 27 13.35 -15.20 0.63
N CYS A 28 13.38 -14.92 -0.67
CA CYS A 28 14.52 -15.24 -1.53
C CYS A 28 15.79 -14.51 -1.06
N VAL A 29 15.65 -13.24 -0.69
CA VAL A 29 16.78 -12.43 -0.21
C VAL A 29 17.24 -12.88 1.17
N ASP A 30 16.32 -13.17 2.09
CA ASP A 30 16.67 -13.74 3.40
C ASP A 30 17.49 -15.03 3.26
N ASN A 31 17.06 -15.95 2.39
CA ASN A 31 17.78 -17.20 2.15
C ASN A 31 19.17 -16.97 1.55
N LEU A 32 19.33 -15.96 0.69
CA LEU A 32 20.62 -15.58 0.12
C LEU A 32 21.56 -14.98 1.19
N LEU A 33 21.03 -14.14 2.08
CA LEU A 33 21.79 -13.49 3.16
C LEU A 33 22.33 -14.49 4.20
N LEU A 34 21.71 -15.67 4.31
CA LEU A 34 22.19 -16.75 5.17
C LEU A 34 23.44 -17.47 4.60
N LEU A 35 23.79 -17.26 3.33
CA LEU A 35 24.96 -17.93 2.74
C LEU A 35 26.27 -17.33 3.28
N PRO A 36 27.27 -18.17 3.68
CA PRO A 36 28.55 -17.69 4.22
C PRO A 36 29.31 -16.74 3.28
N VAL A 37 29.19 -16.95 1.97
CA VAL A 37 29.79 -16.09 0.94
C VAL A 37 29.15 -14.71 0.95
N ALA A 38 27.85 -14.61 1.22
CA ALA A 38 27.17 -13.33 1.31
C ALA A 38 27.61 -12.54 2.56
N GLN A 39 27.79 -13.25 3.67
CA GLN A 39 28.27 -12.68 4.93
C GLN A 39 29.73 -12.21 4.82
N ALA A 40 30.60 -12.95 4.14
CA ALA A 40 32.00 -12.58 3.94
C ALA A 40 32.16 -11.31 3.09
N LEU A 41 31.39 -11.18 2.00
CA LEU A 41 31.42 -10.02 1.10
C LEU A 41 30.88 -8.73 1.76
N ALA A 42 30.01 -8.86 2.75
CA ALA A 42 29.41 -7.71 3.45
C ALA A 42 30.38 -7.04 4.45
N LYS A 43 31.34 -7.80 5.00
CA LYS A 43 32.25 -7.35 6.07
C LYS A 43 33.33 -6.38 5.60
N GLU A 44 33.74 -6.43 4.33
CA GLU A 44 34.98 -5.75 3.92
C GLU A 44 34.88 -4.22 3.75
N GLN A 45 33.69 -3.59 3.69
CA GLN A 45 33.61 -2.11 3.56
C GLN A 45 32.24 -1.41 3.67
N HIS A 46 31.18 -2.04 4.20
CA HIS A 46 29.80 -1.55 3.95
C HIS A 46 28.97 -1.11 5.16
N GLU A 47 29.58 -0.79 6.32
CA GLU A 47 28.84 -0.38 7.53
C GLU A 47 27.84 0.76 7.26
N LYS A 48 28.29 1.83 6.60
CA LYS A 48 27.43 2.97 6.24
C LYS A 48 26.23 2.56 5.36
N TRP A 49 26.44 1.66 4.41
CA TRP A 49 25.40 1.23 3.49
C TRP A 49 24.38 0.29 4.15
N PHE A 50 24.84 -0.64 4.99
CA PHE A 50 23.94 -1.46 5.80
C PHE A 50 23.15 -0.61 6.80
N ASN A 51 23.75 0.44 7.37
CA ASN A 51 23.02 1.42 8.19
C ASN A 51 21.92 2.14 7.38
N GLU A 52 22.18 2.52 6.12
CA GLU A 52 21.15 3.08 5.23
C GLU A 52 20.01 2.08 4.94
N LEU A 53 20.33 0.80 4.73
CA LEU A 53 19.33 -0.28 4.57
C LEU A 53 18.52 -0.52 5.85
N LEU A 54 19.17 -0.50 7.01
CA LEU A 54 18.50 -0.58 8.30
C LEU A 54 17.55 0.60 8.47
N ASP A 55 17.98 1.82 8.23
CA ASP A 55 17.10 2.99 8.25
C ASP A 55 15.94 2.84 7.26
N GLY A 56 16.19 2.29 6.06
CA GLY A 56 15.16 1.97 5.06
C GLY A 56 14.13 0.98 5.58
N SER A 57 14.57 -0.15 6.13
CA SER A 57 13.69 -1.18 6.69
C SER A 57 12.81 -0.65 7.83
N LEU A 58 13.36 0.23 8.70
CA LEU A 58 12.60 0.83 9.79
C LEU A 58 11.49 1.75 9.24
N ARG A 59 11.80 2.59 8.25
CA ARG A 59 10.80 3.43 7.58
C ARG A 59 9.67 2.60 6.96
N LEU A 60 10.00 1.45 6.35
CA LEU A 60 9.01 0.55 5.77
C LEU A 60 8.10 -0.08 6.84
N LEU A 61 8.65 -0.45 7.99
CA LEU A 61 7.87 -0.94 9.14
C LEU A 61 6.94 0.14 9.70
N ASP A 62 7.41 1.39 9.79
CA ASP A 62 6.55 2.52 10.18
C ASP A 62 5.39 2.70 9.20
N VAL A 63 5.66 2.59 7.90
CA VAL A 63 4.63 2.64 6.85
C VAL A 63 3.63 1.48 6.99
N CYS A 64 4.08 0.26 7.30
CA CYS A 64 3.19 -0.86 7.59
C CYS A 64 2.25 -0.53 8.76
N GLY A 65 2.79 0.03 9.84
CA GLY A 65 2.01 0.46 11.00
C GLY A 65 0.93 1.48 10.62
N ILE A 66 1.32 2.54 9.90
CA ILE A 66 0.39 3.59 9.43
C ILE A 66 -0.71 3.02 8.53
N ALA A 67 -0.37 2.12 7.60
CA ALA A 67 -1.34 1.48 6.72
C ALA A 67 -2.34 0.61 7.50
N ARG A 68 -1.85 -0.21 8.44
CA ARG A 68 -2.69 -1.05 9.29
C ARG A 68 -3.64 -0.23 10.16
N ASP A 69 -3.14 0.83 10.81
CA ASP A 69 -3.98 1.71 11.63
C ASP A 69 -5.09 2.37 10.80
N ALA A 70 -4.78 2.75 9.56
CA ALA A 70 -5.77 3.31 8.64
C ALA A 70 -6.82 2.29 8.17
N LEU A 71 -6.41 1.05 7.89
CA LEU A 71 -7.31 -0.05 7.54
C LEU A 71 -8.25 -0.36 8.70
N SER A 72 -7.71 -0.51 9.91
CA SER A 72 -8.47 -0.75 11.13
C SER A 72 -9.45 0.38 11.44
N GLN A 73 -9.03 1.65 11.29
CA GLN A 73 -9.93 2.80 11.46
C GLN A 73 -11.08 2.81 10.44
N THR A 74 -10.78 2.44 9.19
CA THR A 74 -11.81 2.32 8.15
C THR A 74 -12.80 1.23 8.51
N LYS A 75 -12.32 0.05 8.92
CA LYS A 75 -13.14 -1.10 9.35
C LYS A 75 -14.08 -0.74 10.50
N GLU A 76 -13.59 0.00 11.49
CA GLU A 76 -14.41 0.49 12.62
C GLU A 76 -15.56 1.39 12.13
N CYS A 77 -15.28 2.35 11.25
CA CYS A 77 -16.31 3.24 10.69
C CYS A 77 -17.31 2.48 9.82
N THR A 78 -16.83 1.51 9.04
CA THR A 78 -17.67 0.66 8.20
C THR A 78 -18.61 -0.20 9.07
N HIS A 79 -18.12 -0.81 10.16
CA HIS A 79 -18.96 -1.53 11.11
C HIS A 79 -20.03 -0.64 11.76
N GLY A 80 -19.68 0.60 12.13
CA GLY A 80 -20.62 1.58 12.67
C GLY A 80 -21.75 1.88 11.70
N LEU A 81 -21.41 2.17 10.44
CA LEU A 81 -22.37 2.37 9.35
C LEU A 81 -23.27 1.15 9.13
N GLN A 82 -22.70 -0.06 9.03
CA GLN A 82 -23.48 -1.28 8.82
C GLN A 82 -24.46 -1.54 9.98
N SER A 83 -24.01 -1.32 11.22
CA SER A 83 -24.84 -1.46 12.42
C SER A 83 -26.06 -0.53 12.36
N THR A 84 -25.85 0.75 12.03
CA THR A 84 -26.91 1.73 11.87
C THR A 84 -27.88 1.36 10.75
N LEU A 85 -27.38 0.85 9.61
CA LEU A 85 -28.21 0.42 8.49
C LEU A 85 -29.04 -0.85 8.78
N ARG A 86 -28.54 -1.76 9.64
CA ARG A 86 -29.25 -3.00 10.01
C ARG A 86 -30.37 -2.77 11.03
N ARG A 87 -30.26 -1.76 11.88
CA ARG A 87 -31.31 -1.41 12.85
C ARG A 87 -32.52 -0.88 12.07
N ARG A 88 -33.65 -1.60 12.12
CA ARG A 88 -34.87 -1.44 11.28
C ARG A 88 -35.58 -0.07 11.36
N GLN A 89 -34.98 0.94 11.99
CA GLN A 89 -35.48 2.30 12.14
C GLN A 89 -34.35 3.29 12.52
N GLY A 90 -33.13 3.14 11.97
CA GLY A 90 -32.10 4.17 12.13
C GLY A 90 -32.69 5.50 11.65
N CYS A 91 -32.85 6.48 12.55
CA CYS A 91 -33.43 7.75 12.13
C CYS A 91 -32.46 8.40 11.13
N LYS A 92 -32.98 9.11 10.13
CA LYS A 92 -32.15 9.74 9.08
C LYS A 92 -30.98 10.54 9.68
N MET A 93 -31.18 11.13 10.86
CA MET A 93 -30.17 11.84 11.63
C MET A 93 -29.03 10.95 12.15
N GLU A 94 -29.30 9.75 12.69
CA GLU A 94 -28.27 8.82 13.16
C GLU A 94 -27.41 8.31 12.01
N LEU A 95 -28.05 7.96 10.88
CA LEU A 95 -27.34 7.59 9.66
C LEU A 95 -26.49 8.74 9.13
N SER A 96 -27.03 9.95 9.02
CA SER A 96 -26.27 11.13 8.60
C SER A 96 -25.04 11.36 9.48
N ARG A 97 -25.16 11.24 10.80
CA ARG A 97 -24.04 11.37 11.74
C ARG A 97 -22.96 10.31 11.51
N GLU A 98 -23.35 9.07 11.26
CA GLU A 98 -22.37 8.00 11.02
C GLU A 98 -21.69 8.15 9.65
N VAL A 99 -22.41 8.64 8.63
CA VAL A 99 -21.83 9.00 7.33
C VAL A 99 -20.83 10.15 7.46
N GLU A 100 -21.15 11.18 8.24
CA GLU A 100 -20.23 12.28 8.55
C GLU A 100 -18.97 11.79 9.28
N LYS A 101 -19.14 10.91 10.28
CA LYS A 101 -18.02 10.27 10.99
C LYS A 101 -17.12 9.49 10.03
N TYR A 102 -17.71 8.69 9.13
CA TYR A 102 -16.96 7.97 8.10
C TYR A 102 -16.16 8.93 7.22
N PHE A 103 -16.76 10.00 6.69
CA PHE A 103 -16.03 10.95 5.83
C PHE A 103 -14.94 11.72 6.57
N ALA A 104 -15.16 12.04 7.86
CA ALA A 104 -14.14 12.64 8.70
C ALA A 104 -12.94 11.70 8.90
N SER A 105 -13.20 10.44 9.24
CA SER A 105 -12.18 9.39 9.32
C SER A 105 -11.47 9.20 7.98
N ARG A 106 -12.21 9.07 6.89
CA ARG A 106 -11.69 8.93 5.52
C ARG A 106 -10.71 10.05 5.17
N LYS A 107 -10.99 11.30 5.58
CA LYS A 107 -10.10 12.45 5.38
C LYS A 107 -8.82 12.33 6.20
N VAL A 108 -8.88 11.82 7.42
CA VAL A 108 -7.69 11.56 8.26
C VAL A 108 -6.84 10.46 7.63
N VAL A 109 -7.44 9.34 7.22
CA VAL A 109 -6.76 8.25 6.51
C VAL A 109 -6.05 8.77 5.26
N LYS A 110 -6.75 9.50 4.37
CA LYS A 110 -6.15 10.05 3.15
C LYS A 110 -4.93 10.93 3.46
N LYS A 111 -5.00 11.77 4.50
CA LYS A 111 -3.87 12.61 4.93
C LYS A 111 -2.70 11.78 5.48
N ALA A 112 -2.98 10.73 6.26
CA ALA A 112 -1.94 9.85 6.79
C ALA A 112 -1.20 9.12 5.66
N MET A 113 -1.93 8.59 4.67
CA MET A 113 -1.33 7.94 3.49
C MET A 113 -0.45 8.91 2.67
N GLN A 114 -0.92 10.15 2.46
CA GLN A 114 -0.12 11.20 1.80
C GLN A 114 1.18 11.49 2.55
N LYS A 115 1.11 11.58 3.88
CA LYS A 115 2.26 11.86 4.71
C LYS A 115 3.27 10.72 4.65
N ALA A 116 2.80 9.47 4.70
CA ALA A 116 3.62 8.27 4.54
C ALA A 116 4.31 8.21 3.17
N LEU A 117 3.55 8.45 2.09
CA LEU A 117 4.08 8.53 0.72
C LEU A 117 5.21 9.56 0.59
N LYS A 118 5.00 10.77 1.11
CA LYS A 118 6.02 11.83 1.10
C LYS A 118 7.25 11.47 1.94
N GLY A 119 7.04 10.87 3.11
CA GLY A 119 8.14 10.44 3.98
C GLY A 119 9.04 9.42 3.30
N MET A 120 8.44 8.50 2.55
CA MET A 120 9.14 7.44 1.81
C MET A 120 9.98 7.96 0.64
N GLN A 121 9.59 9.08 0.00
CA GLN A 121 10.28 9.65 -1.17
C GLN A 121 11.59 10.42 -0.84
N THR A 122 11.80 10.84 0.41
CA THR A 122 12.83 11.85 0.73
C THR A 122 14.30 11.39 0.70
N LYS A 123 14.62 10.11 0.45
CA LYS A 123 16.01 9.61 0.60
C LYS A 123 16.54 8.66 -0.48
N LEU A 124 15.93 8.59 -1.66
CA LEU A 124 16.41 7.70 -2.76
C LEU A 124 17.69 8.18 -3.48
N ASN A 125 18.49 9.06 -2.86
CA ASN A 125 19.70 9.66 -3.44
C ASN A 125 20.96 9.16 -2.72
N SER A 126 21.22 7.85 -2.72
CA SER A 126 22.55 7.33 -2.37
C SER A 126 23.38 7.09 -3.63
N LYS A 127 24.62 7.61 -3.63
CA LYS A 127 25.53 7.57 -4.78
C LYS A 127 25.74 6.11 -5.26
N LYS A 128 25.87 5.96 -6.58
CA LYS A 128 26.28 4.72 -7.24
C LYS A 128 27.74 4.41 -6.91
N ASN A 129 27.97 3.69 -5.82
CA ASN A 129 29.14 2.82 -5.74
C ASN A 129 28.61 1.42 -6.04
N GLU A 130 28.75 1.01 -7.29
CA GLU A 130 28.21 -0.21 -7.90
C GLU A 130 29.37 -1.16 -8.21
N ASP A 131 29.99 -1.77 -7.20
CA ASP A 131 31.00 -2.81 -7.47
C ASP A 131 30.57 -4.21 -6.98
N LEU A 132 29.52 -4.32 -6.16
CA LEU A 132 29.04 -5.60 -5.63
C LEU A 132 27.64 -5.96 -6.15
N ALA A 133 27.52 -7.12 -6.80
CA ALA A 133 26.24 -7.64 -7.32
C ALA A 133 25.13 -7.71 -6.25
N MET A 134 25.49 -8.02 -5.00
CA MET A 134 24.55 -8.07 -3.88
C MET A 134 24.02 -6.68 -3.50
N VAL A 135 24.85 -5.64 -3.56
CA VAL A 135 24.42 -4.24 -3.30
C VAL A 135 23.41 -3.81 -4.35
N SER A 136 23.65 -4.12 -5.62
CA SER A 136 22.71 -3.84 -6.72
C SER A 136 21.38 -4.56 -6.51
N MET A 137 21.41 -5.86 -6.17
CA MET A 137 20.19 -6.62 -5.88
C MET A 137 19.39 -6.08 -4.70
N LEU A 138 20.05 -5.69 -3.61
CA LEU A 138 19.37 -5.14 -2.43
C LEU A 138 18.76 -3.75 -2.69
N LYS A 139 19.41 -2.93 -3.53
CA LYS A 139 18.81 -1.67 -4.04
C LYS A 139 17.59 -1.93 -4.93
N GLU A 140 17.63 -2.96 -5.78
CA GLU A 140 16.46 -3.37 -6.56
C GLU A 140 15.31 -3.85 -5.66
N LEU A 141 15.60 -4.67 -4.64
CA LEU A 141 14.61 -5.09 -3.65
C LEU A 141 13.97 -3.89 -2.96
N GLU A 142 14.77 -2.92 -2.52
CA GLU A 142 14.28 -1.69 -1.89
C GLU A 142 13.34 -0.95 -2.86
N ALA A 143 13.76 -0.73 -4.12
CA ALA A 143 12.95 -0.06 -5.13
C ALA A 143 11.60 -0.77 -5.38
N VAL A 144 11.61 -2.10 -5.51
CA VAL A 144 10.38 -2.91 -5.67
C VAL A 144 9.48 -2.76 -4.45
N THR A 145 10.07 -2.81 -3.25
CA THR A 145 9.36 -2.66 -1.99
C THR A 145 8.64 -1.31 -1.94
N LEU A 146 9.35 -0.22 -2.25
CA LEU A 146 8.79 1.13 -2.26
C LEU A 146 7.62 1.27 -3.25
N MET A 147 7.73 0.68 -4.46
CA MET A 147 6.64 0.67 -5.45
C MET A 147 5.37 -0.03 -4.95
N VAL A 148 5.54 -1.18 -4.29
CA VAL A 148 4.41 -1.94 -3.73
C VAL A 148 3.74 -1.15 -2.60
N PHE A 149 4.52 -0.54 -1.71
CA PHE A 149 3.98 0.35 -0.68
C PHE A 149 3.30 1.59 -1.26
N GLU A 150 3.85 2.19 -2.30
CA GLU A 150 3.20 3.30 -3.00
C GLU A 150 1.83 2.89 -3.56
N SER A 151 1.76 1.72 -4.21
CA SER A 151 0.50 1.16 -4.70
C SER A 151 -0.50 0.92 -3.57
N LEU A 152 -0.05 0.35 -2.44
CA LEU A 152 -0.88 0.09 -1.26
C LEU A 152 -1.43 1.39 -0.66
N LEU A 153 -0.57 2.37 -0.40
CA LEU A 153 -0.97 3.64 0.19
C LEU A 153 -1.92 4.42 -0.74
N THR A 154 -1.69 4.33 -2.05
CA THR A 154 -2.58 4.91 -3.07
C THR A 154 -3.93 4.19 -3.12
N PHE A 155 -3.94 2.86 -3.01
CA PHE A 155 -5.16 2.07 -2.90
C PHE A 155 -6.00 2.53 -1.70
N ILE A 156 -5.39 2.61 -0.52
CA ILE A 156 -6.07 3.07 0.71
C ILE A 156 -6.54 4.52 0.56
N ALA A 157 -5.73 5.43 -0.01
CA ALA A 157 -6.08 6.85 -0.11
C ALA A 157 -7.07 7.18 -1.25
N GLY A 158 -7.15 6.32 -2.28
CA GLY A 158 -7.83 6.59 -3.54
C GLY A 158 -6.96 7.38 -4.55
N PRO A 159 -7.11 7.12 -5.86
CA PRO A 159 -6.30 7.68 -6.96
C PRO A 159 -6.38 9.20 -7.17
N LYS A 160 -7.43 9.90 -6.67
CA LYS A 160 -7.59 11.37 -6.82
C LYS A 160 -6.52 12.22 -6.12
N LEU A 161 -5.48 11.59 -5.60
CA LEU A 161 -4.32 12.20 -4.98
C LEU A 161 -3.16 12.48 -5.93
N GLN A 162 -3.23 12.02 -7.17
CA GLN A 162 -2.24 12.33 -8.19
C GLN A 162 -2.40 13.77 -8.70
N SER A 163 -2.12 14.74 -7.83
CA SER A 163 -1.87 16.11 -8.23
C SER A 163 -0.47 16.45 -7.75
N LYS A 164 0.48 16.42 -8.70
CA LYS A 164 1.81 17.09 -8.72
C LYS A 164 3.11 16.29 -8.47
N SER A 165 3.14 14.96 -8.41
CA SER A 165 4.45 14.24 -8.30
C SER A 165 4.65 13.09 -9.30
N SER A 166 4.20 13.24 -10.55
CA SER A 166 4.38 12.25 -11.62
C SER A 166 5.83 12.12 -12.14
N SER A 167 6.84 12.31 -11.28
CA SER A 167 8.26 12.31 -11.65
C SER A 167 9.05 11.25 -10.89
N TRP A 168 8.52 10.03 -10.76
CA TRP A 168 9.18 8.99 -9.95
C TRP A 168 9.72 7.77 -10.72
N PHE A 169 9.45 7.59 -12.01
CA PHE A 169 10.14 6.54 -12.77
C PHE A 169 10.71 7.04 -14.08
N VAL A 170 11.90 7.63 -14.00
CA VAL A 170 12.85 7.61 -15.11
C VAL A 170 14.07 6.81 -14.64
N VAL A 171 13.88 5.49 -14.53
CA VAL A 171 15.02 4.58 -14.62
C VAL A 171 15.50 4.67 -16.08
N SER A 172 16.70 5.19 -16.26
CA SER A 172 17.25 5.50 -17.57
C SER A 172 17.56 4.24 -18.39
N LYS A 173 17.02 4.23 -19.61
CA LYS A 173 17.41 3.46 -20.81
C LYS A 173 17.53 1.94 -20.69
N LEU A 174 16.42 1.22 -20.89
CA LEU A 174 16.39 0.11 -21.84
C LEU A 174 14.95 -0.17 -22.32
N VAL A 175 14.77 -0.07 -23.65
CA VAL A 175 13.56 -0.32 -24.47
C VAL A 175 12.39 0.64 -24.26
N HIS A 176 12.19 1.52 -25.25
CA HIS A 176 10.96 2.29 -25.41
C HIS A 176 9.75 1.38 -25.65
N PRO A 177 8.64 1.52 -24.90
CA PRO A 177 7.33 1.45 -25.50
C PRO A 177 6.96 2.87 -25.93
N LYS A 178 6.71 2.99 -27.23
CA LYS A 178 6.09 4.13 -27.89
C LYS A 178 4.95 4.67 -27.00
N ARG A 179 5.08 5.94 -26.61
CA ARG A 179 4.07 6.72 -25.89
C ARG A 179 2.78 6.69 -26.72
N ILE A 180 1.86 5.79 -26.38
CA ILE A 180 0.46 5.89 -26.79
C ILE A 180 -0.19 6.69 -25.67
N ALA A 181 -0.69 7.88 -26.01
CA ALA A 181 -1.63 8.56 -25.16
C ALA A 181 -2.86 7.65 -25.05
N CYS A 182 -3.02 6.93 -23.94
CA CYS A 182 -4.33 6.37 -23.61
C CYS A 182 -5.22 7.54 -23.23
N GLU A 183 -6.13 7.87 -24.14
CA GLU A 183 -7.41 8.48 -23.83
C GLU A 183 -8.03 7.79 -22.63
N GLY A 184 -8.73 8.56 -21.80
CA GLY A 184 -9.14 8.20 -20.44
C GLY A 184 -9.62 6.76 -20.28
N GLU A 185 -8.72 5.92 -19.76
CA GLU A 185 -9.13 4.69 -19.09
C GLU A 185 -9.81 5.13 -17.80
N GLU A 186 -11.13 4.91 -17.73
CA GLU A 186 -11.91 4.96 -16.52
C GLU A 186 -11.33 3.89 -15.58
N LYS A 187 -10.30 4.28 -14.81
CA LYS A 187 -9.65 3.41 -13.85
C LYS A 187 -10.73 2.89 -12.92
N ASP A 188 -11.03 1.59 -12.97
CA ASP A 188 -12.07 0.96 -12.15
C ASP A 188 -11.89 1.46 -10.71
N ALA A 189 -12.92 2.13 -10.20
CA ALA A 189 -12.88 2.74 -8.88
C ALA A 189 -12.59 1.63 -7.87
N ASN A 190 -11.66 1.88 -6.93
CA ASN A 190 -11.39 0.87 -5.90
C ASN A 190 -12.54 0.82 -4.87
N GLU A 191 -12.54 -0.20 -4.01
CA GLU A 191 -13.60 -0.47 -3.03
C GLU A 191 -13.84 0.75 -2.12
N PHE A 192 -12.79 1.48 -1.75
CA PHE A 192 -12.93 2.71 -0.96
C PHE A 192 -13.68 3.81 -1.72
N GLU A 193 -13.37 4.00 -3.01
CA GLU A 193 -14.05 4.99 -3.85
C GLU A 193 -15.50 4.60 -4.14
N LYS A 194 -15.77 3.31 -4.33
CA LYS A 194 -17.12 2.75 -4.49
C LYS A 194 -17.98 3.01 -3.24
N VAL A 195 -17.44 2.80 -2.04
CA VAL A 195 -18.11 3.17 -0.78
C VAL A 195 -18.27 4.69 -0.65
N ASP A 196 -17.22 5.48 -0.90
CA ASP A 196 -17.28 6.96 -0.84
C ASP A 196 -18.40 7.50 -1.75
N ALA A 197 -18.52 6.98 -2.98
CA ALA A 197 -19.55 7.37 -3.94
C ALA A 197 -20.95 6.92 -3.52
N ALA A 198 -21.09 5.67 -3.07
CA ALA A 198 -22.39 5.14 -2.64
C ALA A 198 -22.94 5.91 -1.42
N LEU A 199 -22.08 6.27 -0.46
CA LEU A 199 -22.46 7.09 0.68
C LEU A 199 -22.83 8.53 0.27
N GLN A 200 -22.12 9.13 -0.70
CA GLN A 200 -22.49 10.44 -1.25
C GLN A 200 -23.87 10.40 -1.90
N SER A 201 -24.17 9.40 -2.72
CA SER A 201 -25.48 9.23 -3.33
C SER A 201 -26.60 9.02 -2.30
N LEU A 202 -26.30 8.31 -1.20
CA LEU A 202 -27.26 8.07 -0.12
C LEU A 202 -27.66 9.38 0.60
N ILE A 203 -26.73 10.35 0.71
CA ILE A 203 -26.99 11.64 1.39
C ILE A 203 -27.44 12.76 0.45
N SER A 204 -27.15 12.68 -0.85
CA SER A 204 -27.32 13.81 -1.80
C SER A 204 -28.75 14.05 -2.29
N HIS A 205 -29.74 13.21 -1.96
CA HIS A 205 -31.07 13.31 -2.56
C HIS A 205 -32.25 13.26 -1.58
N LYS A 206 -33.31 14.02 -1.91
CA LYS A 206 -34.70 13.70 -1.57
C LYS A 206 -35.09 12.44 -2.37
N THR A 207 -34.63 11.28 -1.94
CA THR A 207 -34.94 10.01 -2.59
C THR A 207 -36.38 9.60 -2.29
N SER A 208 -37.08 9.07 -3.30
CA SER A 208 -38.33 8.36 -3.04
C SER A 208 -38.05 7.12 -2.16
N LYS A 209 -39.08 6.55 -1.53
CA LYS A 209 -38.91 5.41 -0.62
C LYS A 209 -38.28 4.18 -1.30
N SER A 210 -38.55 3.97 -2.60
CA SER A 210 -37.93 2.89 -3.40
C SER A 210 -36.46 3.16 -3.69
N ASP A 211 -36.11 4.41 -4.04
CA ASP A 211 -34.73 4.78 -4.36
C ASP A 211 -33.83 4.67 -3.13
N TYR A 212 -34.33 5.07 -1.96
CA TYR A 212 -33.60 4.95 -0.69
C TYR A 212 -33.20 3.50 -0.38
N SER A 213 -34.13 2.55 -0.55
CA SER A 213 -33.87 1.13 -0.30
C SER A 213 -32.77 0.58 -1.22
N MET A 214 -32.75 1.01 -2.49
CA MET A 214 -31.73 0.62 -3.45
C MET A 214 -30.35 1.18 -3.07
N HIS A 215 -30.28 2.46 -2.67
CA HIS A 215 -29.02 3.06 -2.22
C HIS A 215 -28.45 2.40 -0.97
N VAL A 216 -29.31 2.04 0.01
CA VAL A 216 -28.88 1.30 1.20
C VAL A 216 -28.30 -0.06 0.83
N GLN A 217 -28.95 -0.81 -0.07
CA GLN A 217 -28.44 -2.11 -0.52
C GLN A 217 -27.09 -1.98 -1.24
N ASN A 218 -26.94 -0.95 -2.08
CA ASN A 218 -25.67 -0.67 -2.77
C ASN A 218 -24.55 -0.33 -1.77
N VAL A 219 -24.83 0.51 -0.77
CA VAL A 219 -23.86 0.83 0.29
C VAL A 219 -23.45 -0.43 1.05
N GLN A 220 -24.40 -1.27 1.46
CA GLN A 220 -24.08 -2.52 2.17
C GLN A 220 -23.23 -3.47 1.33
N ASN A 221 -23.52 -3.62 0.04
CA ASN A 221 -22.74 -4.46 -0.86
C ASN A 221 -21.28 -3.97 -0.98
N TRP A 222 -21.08 -2.67 -1.24
CA TRP A 222 -19.74 -2.12 -1.36
C TRP A 222 -18.95 -2.13 -0.05
N MET A 223 -19.63 -1.94 1.08
CA MET A 223 -19.00 -2.04 2.40
C MET A 223 -18.54 -3.47 2.71
N GLY A 224 -19.32 -4.49 2.34
CA GLY A 224 -18.90 -5.89 2.49
C GLY A 224 -17.68 -6.24 1.63
N GLN A 225 -17.64 -5.73 0.39
CA GLN A 225 -16.47 -5.89 -0.48
C GLN A 225 -15.24 -5.17 0.07
N LEU A 226 -15.42 -3.95 0.60
CA LEU A 226 -14.35 -3.20 1.25
C LEU A 226 -13.81 -3.93 2.48
N GLU A 227 -14.68 -4.47 3.34
CA GLU A 227 -14.27 -5.25 4.52
C GLU A 227 -13.46 -6.50 4.14
N SER A 228 -13.91 -7.24 3.13
CA SER A 228 -13.17 -8.40 2.61
C SER A 228 -11.80 -7.98 2.08
N SER A 229 -11.74 -6.92 1.27
CA SER A 229 -10.49 -6.41 0.71
C SER A 229 -9.53 -5.92 1.81
N ILE A 230 -10.05 -5.24 2.83
CA ILE A 230 -9.27 -4.82 4.00
C ILE A 230 -8.68 -6.05 4.71
N GLN A 231 -9.49 -7.08 4.95
CA GLN A 231 -9.04 -8.31 5.63
C GLN A 231 -7.88 -8.97 4.85
N ASP A 232 -8.04 -9.16 3.55
CA ASP A 232 -7.01 -9.75 2.69
C ASP A 232 -5.71 -8.93 2.74
N VAL A 233 -5.81 -7.59 2.69
CA VAL A 233 -4.65 -6.70 2.77
C VAL A 233 -3.99 -6.76 4.15
N GLU A 234 -4.77 -6.74 5.24
CA GLU A 234 -4.26 -6.78 6.62
C GLU A 234 -3.43 -8.04 6.86
N GLU A 235 -3.91 -9.21 6.45
CA GLU A 235 -3.21 -10.49 6.61
C GLU A 235 -1.87 -10.53 5.86
N VAL A 236 -1.90 -10.11 4.60
CA VAL A 236 -0.71 -10.11 3.73
C VAL A 236 0.29 -9.04 4.20
N LEU A 237 -0.18 -7.89 4.69
CA LEU A 237 0.67 -6.84 5.25
C LEU A 237 1.33 -7.26 6.57
N GLU A 238 0.62 -7.99 7.42
CA GLU A 238 1.19 -8.54 8.65
C GLU A 238 2.31 -9.53 8.35
N CYS A 239 2.08 -10.45 7.41
CA CYS A 239 3.12 -11.39 6.98
C CYS A 239 4.35 -10.67 6.41
N LEU A 240 4.15 -9.66 5.56
CA LEU A 240 5.25 -8.85 5.03
C LEU A 240 6.01 -8.12 6.14
N SER A 241 5.31 -7.56 7.13
CA SER A 241 5.93 -6.88 8.27
C SER A 241 6.88 -7.82 9.03
N ARG A 242 6.47 -9.07 9.26
CA ARG A 242 7.32 -10.08 9.91
C ARG A 242 8.58 -10.39 9.09
N ARG A 243 8.46 -10.48 7.76
CA ARG A 243 9.61 -10.70 6.86
C ARG A 243 10.57 -9.52 6.87
N LEU A 244 10.07 -8.28 6.82
CA LEU A 244 10.90 -7.07 6.94
C LEU A 244 11.69 -7.04 8.25
N VAL A 245 11.08 -7.44 9.37
CA VAL A 245 11.78 -7.59 10.66
C VAL A 245 12.87 -8.65 10.57
N LYS A 246 12.60 -9.80 9.96
CA LYS A 246 13.58 -10.87 9.77
C LYS A 246 14.76 -10.41 8.91
N THR A 247 14.52 -9.75 7.77
CA THR A 247 15.57 -9.18 6.92
C THR A 247 16.41 -8.14 7.68
N ARG A 248 15.77 -7.28 8.50
CA ARG A 248 16.48 -6.34 9.38
C ARG A 248 17.39 -7.05 10.37
N VAL A 249 16.92 -8.12 11.01
CA VAL A 249 17.73 -8.94 11.93
C VAL A 249 18.92 -9.56 11.19
N SER A 250 18.72 -10.06 9.97
CA SER A 250 19.82 -10.58 9.13
C SER A 250 20.88 -9.52 8.85
N PHE A 251 20.49 -8.29 8.52
CA PHE A 251 21.43 -7.17 8.34
C PHE A 251 22.19 -6.82 9.63
N LEU A 252 21.51 -6.78 10.78
CA LEU A 252 22.15 -6.54 12.07
C LEU A 252 23.17 -7.63 12.42
N ASN A 253 22.84 -8.89 12.15
CA ASN A 253 23.76 -10.01 12.38
C ASN A 253 25.00 -9.93 11.49
N ILE A 254 24.85 -9.48 10.24
CA ILE A 254 25.97 -9.27 9.31
C ILE A 254 26.88 -8.13 9.78
N LEU A 255 26.33 -7.06 10.37
CA LEU A 255 27.12 -5.94 10.90
C LEU A 255 27.88 -6.27 12.18
N ASN A 256 27.31 -7.13 13.03
CA ASN A 256 27.84 -7.43 14.36
C ASN A 256 28.82 -8.61 14.41
N HIS A 257 29.04 -9.32 13.29
CA HIS A 257 29.94 -10.47 13.18
C HIS A 257 31.01 -10.27 12.15
#